data_AF-A0A258BJC3-F1
#
_entry.id   AF-A0A258BJC3-F1
#
_cell.length_a   1.000
_cell.length_b   1.000
_cell.length_c   1.000
_cell.angle_alpha   90.00
_cell.angle_beta   90.00
_cell.angle_gamma   90.00
#
_symmetry.space_group_name_H-M   'P 1'
#
loop_
_entity.id
_entity.type
_entity.pdbx_description
1 polymer ?
#
loop_
_entity_poly.entity_id
_entity_poly.type
_entity_poly.pdbx_seq_one_letter_code
_entity_poly.pdbx_strand_id
1 'polypeptide(L)' 'RTCHAINNVEVLANRGGEIDLRYNWHTLSHRYKKTTQFFGTTFLTLDVTGEAPKILKKKIVLKDDYIHQVIDIYHI' A
#
# COMPACT_ATOMS: atom_id res chain seq x y z
N ARG A 1 -13.21 -8.20 7.43
CA ARG A 1 -12.35 -9.02 6.54
C ARG A 1 -11.81 -8.09 5.47
N THR A 2 -10.52 -8.10 5.19
CA THR A 2 -9.92 -7.27 4.15
C THR A 2 -9.39 -8.14 3.01
N CYS A 3 -9.40 -7.60 1.79
CA CYS A 3 -8.79 -8.18 0.61
C CYS A 3 -8.00 -7.08 -0.09
N HIS A 4 -6.69 -7.25 -0.19
CA HIS A 4 -5.77 -6.30 -0.79
C HIS A 4 -5.44 -6.73 -2.22
N ALA A 5 -5.64 -5.82 -3.17
CA ALA A 5 -5.18 -5.96 -4.54
C ALA A 5 -4.06 -4.93 -4.78
N ILE A 6 -2.85 -5.42 -5.05
CA ILE A 6 -1.69 -4.61 -5.41
C ILE A 6 -1.52 -4.66 -6.92
N ASN A 7 -1.50 -3.50 -7.55
CA ASN A 7 -1.52 -3.35 -9.01
C ASN A 7 -0.46 -2.34 -9.46
N ASN A 8 -0.07 -2.42 -10.74
CA ASN A 8 0.83 -1.43 -11.37
C ASN A 8 2.12 -1.19 -10.57
N VAL A 9 2.79 -2.26 -10.14
CA VAL A 9 4.07 -2.16 -9.44
C VAL A 9 5.12 -1.63 -10.42
N GLU A 10 5.83 -0.58 -10.03
CA GLU A 10 6.87 0.06 -10.83
C GLU A 10 8.08 0.36 -9.96
N VAL A 11 9.27 -0.05 -10.42
CA VAL A 11 10.54 0.31 -9.79
C VAL A 11 10.96 1.68 -10.32
N LEU A 12 11.20 2.63 -9.40
CA LEU A 12 11.58 4.00 -9.71
C LEU A 12 13.09 4.20 -9.68
N ALA A 13 13.79 3.55 -8.75
CA ALA A 13 15.24 3.59 -8.64
C ALA A 13 15.80 2.35 -7.95
N ASN A 14 17.03 1.97 -8.30
CA ASN A 14 17.84 0.98 -7.60
C ASN A 14 19.15 1.65 -7.14
N ARG A 15 19.36 1.69 -5.83
CA ARG A 15 20.46 2.43 -5.17
C ARG A 15 21.45 1.47 -4.48
N GLY A 16 21.74 0.32 -5.09
CA GLY A 16 22.84 -0.58 -4.69
C GLY A 16 22.60 -1.33 -3.37
N GLY A 17 21.36 -1.43 -2.93
CA GLY A 17 20.95 -2.01 -1.64
C GLY A 17 19.58 -1.53 -1.21
N GLU A 18 19.16 -0.37 -1.72
CA GLU A 18 17.81 0.14 -1.58
C GLU A 18 17.06 0.17 -2.92
N ILE A 19 15.76 -0.14 -2.89
CA ILE A 19 14.87 -0.05 -4.04
C ILE A 19 13.75 0.94 -3.72
N ASP A 20 13.63 1.98 -4.53
CA ASP A 20 12.46 2.86 -4.51
C ASP A 20 11.45 2.38 -5.54
N LEU A 21 10.21 2.17 -5.11
CA LEU A 21 9.14 1.67 -5.96
C LEU A 21 7.82 2.34 -5.63
N ARG A 22 6.87 2.21 -6.56
CA ARG A 22 5.47 2.57 -6.34
C ARG A 22 4.55 1.44 -6.76
N TYR A 23 3.34 1.47 -6.22
CA TYR A 23 2.25 0.63 -6.68
C TYR A 23 0.90 1.31 -6.44
N ASN A 24 -0.07 0.98 -7.27
CA ASN A 24 -1.47 1.27 -6.98
C ASN A 24 -2.04 0.14 -6.14
N TRP A 25 -3.05 0.46 -5.34
CA TRP A 25 -3.72 -0.54 -4.52
C TRP A 25 -5.22 -0.26 -4.43
N HIS A 26 -5.97 -1.33 -4.23
CA HIS A 26 -7.40 -1.30 -3.93
C HIS A 26 -7.67 -2.34 -2.85
N THR A 27 -8.28 -1.90 -1.76
CA THR A 27 -8.62 -2.75 -0.62
C THR A 27 -10.12 -2.81 -0.47
N LEU A 28 -10.69 -4.03 -0.55
CA LEU A 28 -12.07 -4.28 -0.19
C LEU A 28 -12.15 -4.67 1.29
N SER A 29 -13.00 -4.00 2.06
CA SER A 29 -13.24 -4.27 3.48
C SER A 29 -14.70 -4.65 3.72
N HIS A 30 -14.95 -5.88 4.17
CA HIS A 30 -16.29 -6.40 4.44
C HIS A 30 -16.57 -6.52 5.95
N ARG A 31 -17.62 -5.84 6.41
CA ARG A 31 -18.11 -5.86 7.80
C ARG A 31 -19.63 -5.66 7.83
N TYR A 32 -20.34 -6.41 8.69
CA TYR A 32 -21.79 -6.30 8.90
C TYR A 32 -22.62 -6.17 7.60
N LYS A 33 -22.41 -7.09 6.64
CA LYS A 33 -23.11 -7.12 5.34
C LYS A 33 -22.85 -5.92 4.42
N LYS A 34 -21.89 -5.04 4.75
CA LYS A 34 -21.44 -3.94 3.90
C LYS A 34 -20.00 -4.17 3.44
N THR A 35 -19.75 -3.94 2.15
CA THR A 35 -18.40 -3.86 1.60
C THR A 35 -18.08 -2.40 1.32
N THR A 36 -16.99 -1.93 1.92
CA THR A 36 -16.38 -0.63 1.64
C THR A 36 -15.12 -0.86 0.81
N GLN A 37 -14.74 0.14 0.02
CA GLN A 37 -13.49 0.14 -0.72
C GLN A 37 -12.61 1.30 -0.26
N PHE A 38 -11.30 1.09 -0.41
CA PHE A 38 -10.28 2.11 -0.26
C PHE A 38 -9.31 1.95 -1.43
N PHE A 39 -8.85 3.03 -2.04
CA PHE A 39 -7.84 2.91 -3.10
C PHE A 39 -6.86 4.07 -3.10
N GLY A 40 -5.69 3.80 -3.67
CA GLY A 40 -4.63 4.79 -3.66
C GLY A 40 -3.37 4.36 -4.38
N THR A 41 -2.31 5.10 -4.07
CA THR A 41 -0.97 4.81 -4.55
C THR A 41 -0.04 4.85 -3.35
N THR A 42 0.91 3.93 -3.29
CA THR A 42 1.95 3.89 -2.28
C THR A 42 3.32 4.06 -2.93
N PHE A 43 4.18 4.84 -2.27
CA PHE A 43 5.61 4.96 -2.57
C PHE A 43 6.39 4.31 -1.43
N LEU A 44 7.36 3.48 -1.79
CA LEU A 44 8.03 2.63 -0.83
C LEU A 44 9.54 2.61 -1.10
N THR A 45 10.33 2.66 -0.03
CA THR A 45 11.77 2.37 -0.07
C THR A 45 12.00 1.06 0.66
N LEU A 46 12.54 0.06 -0.05
CA LEU A 46 12.96 -1.22 0.50
C LEU A 46 14.47 -1.23 0.71
N ASP A 47 14.93 -1.72 1.86
CA ASP A 47 16.28 -2.27 2.02
C ASP A 47 16.25 -3.74 1.64
N VAL A 48 17.11 -4.14 0.70
CA VAL A 48 17.23 -5.51 0.19
C VAL A 48 18.61 -6.12 0.46
N THR A 49 19.40 -5.54 1.38
CA THR A 49 20.75 -6.03 1.70
C THR A 49 20.78 -7.24 2.64
N GLY A 50 19.71 -7.45 3.41
CA GLY A 50 19.58 -8.58 4.35
C GLY A 50 18.89 -9.82 3.75
N GLU A 51 18.68 -10.85 4.59
CA GLU A 51 18.02 -12.11 4.18
C GLU A 51 16.58 -11.92 3.71
N ALA A 52 15.89 -10.89 4.21
CA ALA A 52 14.54 -10.52 3.80
C ALA A 52 14.43 -9.00 3.59
N PRO A 53 13.70 -8.54 2.56
CA PRO A 53 13.47 -7.12 2.35
C PRO A 53 12.80 -6.45 3.54
N LYS A 54 13.24 -5.25 3.89
CA LYS A 54 12.63 -4.41 4.94
C LYS A 54 12.11 -3.11 4.36
N ILE A 55 10.92 -2.70 4.80
CA ILE A 55 10.36 -1.40 4.44
C ILE A 55 11.04 -0.33 5.29
N LEU A 56 11.85 0.53 4.68
CA LEU A 56 12.47 1.69 5.35
C LEU A 56 11.52 2.89 5.38
N LYS A 57 10.72 3.06 4.33
CA LYS A 57 9.77 4.16 4.18
C LYS A 57 8.54 3.70 3.42
N LYS A 58 7.33 4.01 3.94
CA LYS A 58 6.05 3.81 3.25
C LYS A 58 5.29 5.14 3.28
N LYS A 59 5.10 5.77 2.12
CA LYS A 59 4.23 6.94 1.95
C LYS A 59 2.98 6.50 1.21
N ILE A 60 1.81 6.74 1.79
CA ILE A 60 0.52 6.32 1.24
C ILE A 60 -0.25 7.57 0.81
N VAL A 61 -0.80 7.53 -0.40
CA VAL A 61 -1.74 8.53 -0.91
C VAL A 61 -3.10 7.83 -1.06
N LEU A 62 -4.00 8.08 -0.10
CA LEU A 62 -5.41 7.68 -0.17
C LEU A 62 -6.13 8.61 -1.15
N LYS A 63 -6.84 8.05 -2.13
CA LYS A 63 -7.50 8.85 -3.19
C LYS A 63 -8.99 9.05 -2.94
N ASP A 64 -9.62 8.19 -2.16
CA ASP A 64 -11.00 8.29 -1.71
C ASP A 64 -11.06 8.70 -0.23
N ASP A 65 -10.55 9.89 0.07
CA ASP A 65 -10.37 10.42 1.44
C ASP A 65 -11.64 11.03 2.07
N TYR A 66 -12.71 11.19 1.29
CA TYR A 66 -14.05 11.48 1.82
C TYR A 66 -14.72 10.20 2.32
N ILE A 67 -14.26 9.72 3.47
CA ILE A 67 -14.67 8.43 4.05
C ILE A 67 -15.66 8.59 5.20
N HIS A 68 -16.73 7.79 5.15
CA HIS A 68 -17.79 7.77 6.16
C HIS A 68 -17.42 6.99 7.43
N GLN A 69 -16.25 6.34 7.45
CA GLN A 69 -15.72 5.55 8.56
C GLN A 69 -14.21 5.76 8.67
N VAL A 70 -13.68 5.57 9.88
CA VAL A 70 -12.24 5.64 10.14
C VAL A 70 -11.50 4.56 9.34
N ILE A 71 -10.36 4.94 8.77
CA ILE A 71 -9.40 4.03 8.14
C ILE A 71 -8.29 3.68 9.13
N ASP A 72 -7.69 2.51 8.97
CA ASP A 72 -6.64 1.98 9.86
C ASP A 72 -5.58 1.25 9.01
N ILE A 73 -4.42 0.96 9.58
CA ILE A 73 -3.23 0.45 8.89
C ILE A 73 -3.47 -0.85 8.10
N TYR A 74 -4.44 -1.68 8.51
CA TYR A 74 -4.78 -2.93 7.80
C TYR A 74 -5.68 -2.72 6.58
N HIS A 75 -6.06 -1.48 6.26
CA HIS A 75 -6.78 -1.14 5.04
C HIS A 75 -5.86 -0.72 3.88
N ILE A 76 -4.56 -0.50 4.13
CA ILE A 76 -3.65 0.27 3.26
C ILE A 76 -2.22 -0.30 3.14
#